data_AF-A0A2T2RM30-F1
#
_entry.id   AF-A0A2T2RM30-F1
#
_cell.length_a   1.000
_cell.length_b   1.000
_cell.length_c   1.000
_cell.angle_alpha   90.00
_cell.angle_beta   90.00
_cell.angle_gamma   90.00
#
_symmetry.space_group_name_H-M   'P 1'
#
loop_
_entity.id
_entity.type
_entity.pdbx_description
1 polymer ?
#
loop_
_entity_poly.entity_id
_entity_poly.type
_entity_poly.pdbx_seq_one_letter_code
_entity_poly.pdbx_strand_id
1 'polypeptide(L)'
;MQLQPKQRSKLDPSDDTQFYTSPRFVTHVDESFIDQLTNLYRERLKPHTRILDMMSSWVSHLPDEMEFAHVEGHGMNEEELARNPQLDHYFIHDLNQNPQFPLSDQNFDAVLNAVSIQYLQYPEAVFAEIHRILKPGGVVIVSFSNRMFFEKAIAAWRENTESGRIELVKDYFRAVDGFSEPEAISRQSSIPTFLQMLGGGGSDPFYAVIAQRI
;
A
#
# COMPACT_ATOMS: atom_id res chain seq x y z
N MET A 1 7.76 3.96 15.34
CA MET A 1 7.82 5.37 15.81
C MET A 1 6.46 6.01 15.58
N GLN A 2 5.94 6.82 16.51
CA GLN A 2 4.65 7.52 16.32
C GLN A 2 4.86 8.85 15.57
N LEU A 3 4.04 9.11 14.54
CA LEU A 3 4.12 10.39 13.81
C LEU A 3 3.71 11.58 14.69
N GLN A 4 4.44 12.68 14.58
CA GLN A 4 4.07 13.95 15.20
C GLN A 4 2.88 14.59 14.47
N PRO A 5 2.05 15.41 15.13
CA PRO A 5 0.85 16.01 14.51
C PRO A 5 1.14 16.73 13.18
N LYS A 6 2.23 17.49 13.09
CA LYS A 6 2.62 18.18 11.85
C LYS A 6 2.93 17.21 10.70
N GLN A 7 3.53 16.06 11.00
CA GLN A 7 3.90 15.05 10.01
C GLN A 7 2.68 14.38 9.37
N ARG A 8 1.53 14.38 10.06
CA ARG A 8 0.26 13.80 9.57
C ARG A 8 -0.53 14.74 8.66
N SER A 9 -0.12 16.00 8.55
CA SER A 9 -0.90 17.02 7.84
C SER A 9 -0.87 16.84 6.32
N LYS A 10 -2.03 17.05 5.70
CA LYS A 10 -2.20 17.18 4.25
C LYS A 10 -2.17 18.65 3.84
N LEU A 11 -1.86 18.94 2.58
CA LEU A 11 -2.01 20.31 2.08
C LEU A 11 -3.48 20.64 1.86
N ASP A 12 -4.24 19.68 1.34
CA ASP A 12 -5.69 19.72 1.28
C ASP A 12 -6.28 18.87 2.43
N PRO A 13 -6.77 19.51 3.51
CA PRO A 13 -7.39 18.83 4.64
C PRO A 13 -8.88 18.52 4.41
N SER A 14 -9.44 18.79 3.22
CA SER A 14 -10.82 18.42 2.92
C SER A 14 -11.02 16.91 2.99
N ASP A 15 -12.27 16.51 3.24
CA ASP A 15 -12.68 15.11 3.39
C ASP A 15 -12.19 14.26 2.21
N ASP A 16 -11.43 13.20 2.52
CA ASP A 16 -10.90 12.26 1.54
C ASP A 16 -12.03 11.57 0.77
N THR A 17 -13.18 11.33 1.41
CA THR A 17 -14.37 10.72 0.79
C THR A 17 -14.79 11.50 -0.45
N GLN A 18 -14.74 12.84 -0.39
CA GLN A 18 -15.08 13.70 -1.53
C GLN A 18 -14.05 13.59 -2.67
N PHE A 19 -12.77 13.49 -2.33
CA PHE A 19 -11.68 13.37 -3.31
C PHE A 19 -11.68 12.01 -4.04
N TYR A 20 -12.03 10.94 -3.33
CA TYR A 20 -12.08 9.58 -3.85
C TYR A 20 -13.45 9.19 -4.41
N THR A 21 -14.47 10.07 -4.39
CA THR A 21 -15.80 9.78 -4.95
C THR A 21 -15.75 9.50 -6.47
N SER A 22 -14.96 10.27 -7.22
CA SER A 22 -14.83 10.07 -8.67
C SER A 22 -13.88 8.90 -8.96
N PRO A 23 -14.34 7.83 -9.64
CA PRO A 23 -13.51 6.68 -9.93
C PRO A 23 -12.42 7.00 -10.96
N ARG A 24 -11.30 6.30 -10.86
CA ARG A 24 -10.13 6.43 -11.73
C ARG A 24 -9.74 5.06 -12.27
N PHE A 25 -10.27 4.72 -13.44
CA PHE A 25 -9.93 3.48 -14.16
C PHE A 25 -8.60 3.60 -14.92
N VAL A 26 -7.53 3.93 -14.19
CA VAL A 26 -6.16 4.02 -14.70
C VAL A 26 -5.21 3.33 -13.73
N THR A 27 -4.08 2.86 -14.24
CA THR A 27 -2.95 2.49 -13.37
C THR A 27 -2.16 3.75 -13.03
N HIS A 28 -1.84 3.94 -11.76
CA HIS A 28 -1.14 5.15 -11.31
C HIS A 28 0.37 5.11 -11.57
N VAL A 29 0.90 3.92 -11.85
CA VAL A 29 2.31 3.62 -12.12
C VAL A 29 2.45 2.96 -13.50
N ASP A 30 3.66 2.98 -14.05
CA ASP A 30 3.97 2.38 -15.36
C ASP A 30 4.02 0.85 -15.35
N GLU A 31 4.09 0.27 -16.55
CA GLU A 31 4.14 -1.19 -16.75
C GLU A 31 5.37 -1.83 -16.09
N SER A 32 6.51 -1.13 -16.07
CA SER A 32 7.74 -1.65 -15.46
C SER A 32 7.62 -1.81 -13.95
N PHE A 33 6.93 -0.89 -13.28
CA PHE A 33 6.58 -1.00 -11.87
C PHE A 33 5.63 -2.17 -11.64
N ILE A 34 4.59 -2.28 -12.46
CA ILE A 34 3.57 -3.34 -12.34
C ILE A 34 4.23 -4.71 -12.49
N ASP A 35 5.09 -4.90 -13.49
CA ASP A 35 5.81 -6.15 -13.69
C ASP A 35 6.67 -6.54 -12.47
N GLN A 36 7.36 -5.56 -11.87
CA GLN A 36 8.15 -5.79 -10.65
C GLN A 36 7.26 -6.14 -9.46
N LEU A 37 6.10 -5.48 -9.33
CA LEU A 37 5.13 -5.77 -8.27
C LEU A 37 4.56 -7.19 -8.40
N THR A 38 4.09 -7.55 -9.59
CA THR A 38 3.54 -8.88 -9.88
C THR A 38 4.59 -9.97 -9.65
N ASN A 39 5.85 -9.74 -10.05
CA ASN A 39 6.96 -10.65 -9.77
C ASN A 39 7.25 -10.78 -8.28
N LEU A 40 7.22 -9.67 -7.53
CA LEU A 40 7.40 -9.72 -6.08
C LEU A 40 6.28 -10.54 -5.41
N TYR A 41 5.03 -10.34 -5.83
CA TYR A 41 3.91 -11.13 -5.33
C TYR A 41 4.06 -12.61 -5.67
N ARG A 42 4.48 -12.94 -6.89
CA ARG A 42 4.79 -14.32 -7.30
C ARG A 42 5.87 -14.98 -6.44
N GLU A 43 6.89 -14.23 -6.02
CA GLU A 43 7.98 -14.74 -5.18
C GLU A 43 7.59 -14.90 -3.71
N ARG A 44 6.73 -14.02 -3.19
CA ARG A 44 6.46 -13.91 -1.74
C ARG A 44 5.15 -14.56 -1.31
N LEU A 45 4.15 -14.61 -2.19
CA LEU A 45 2.86 -15.23 -1.90
C LEU A 45 2.88 -16.72 -2.24
N LYS A 46 1.90 -17.43 -1.68
CA LYS A 46 1.69 -18.86 -1.95
C LYS A 46 0.27 -19.05 -2.48
N PRO A 47 0.03 -20.08 -3.31
CA PRO A 47 -1.32 -20.49 -3.65
C PRO A 47 -2.17 -20.75 -2.40
N HIS A 48 -3.48 -20.57 -2.53
CA HIS A 48 -4.45 -20.78 -1.47
C HIS A 48 -4.22 -19.92 -0.21
N THR A 49 -3.57 -18.76 -0.35
CA THR A 49 -3.48 -17.76 0.72
C THR A 49 -4.74 -16.89 0.75
N ARG A 50 -5.12 -16.46 1.95
CA ARG A 50 -6.16 -15.43 2.16
C ARG A 50 -5.51 -14.05 2.26
N ILE A 51 -5.88 -13.14 1.37
CA ILE A 51 -5.23 -11.85 1.15
C ILE A 51 -6.18 -10.71 1.50
N LEU A 52 -5.67 -9.68 2.17
CA LEU A 52 -6.28 -8.34 2.18
C LEU A 52 -5.49 -7.43 1.24
N ASP A 53 -6.14 -6.96 0.18
CA ASP A 53 -5.63 -5.90 -0.68
C ASP A 53 -6.09 -4.53 -0.12
N MET A 54 -5.19 -3.90 0.64
CA MET A 54 -5.45 -2.71 1.42
C MET A 54 -5.24 -1.45 0.59
N MET A 55 -6.28 -0.61 0.52
CA MET A 55 -6.32 0.60 -0.32
C MET A 55 -6.22 0.23 -1.80
N SER A 56 -6.97 -0.82 -2.16
CA SER A 56 -7.15 -1.35 -3.49
C SER A 56 -7.96 -0.40 -4.37
N SER A 57 -8.00 -0.75 -5.66
CA SER A 57 -8.75 -0.07 -6.71
C SER A 57 -9.32 -1.14 -7.66
N TRP A 58 -9.46 -0.82 -8.94
CA TRP A 58 -10.01 -1.69 -9.97
C TRP A 58 -9.03 -2.79 -10.47
N VAL A 59 -7.80 -2.85 -9.92
CA VAL A 59 -6.80 -3.87 -10.23
C VAL A 59 -5.87 -4.08 -9.02
N SER A 60 -5.56 -5.33 -8.69
CA SER A 60 -4.70 -5.71 -7.55
C SER A 60 -3.26 -6.06 -7.92
N HIS A 61 -2.97 -6.20 -9.22
CA HIS A 61 -1.65 -6.60 -9.75
C HIS A 61 -1.19 -7.98 -9.25
N LEU A 62 -2.13 -8.84 -8.87
CA LEU A 62 -1.83 -10.22 -8.47
C LEU A 62 -1.44 -11.04 -9.72
N PRO A 63 -0.57 -12.05 -9.60
CA PRO A 63 -0.21 -12.94 -10.71
C PRO A 63 -1.41 -13.80 -11.14
N ASP A 64 -1.79 -13.72 -12.41
CA ASP A 64 -2.98 -14.39 -12.97
C ASP A 64 -2.92 -15.92 -12.91
N GLU A 65 -1.71 -16.49 -12.84
CA GLU A 65 -1.51 -17.93 -12.77
C GLU A 65 -1.62 -18.51 -11.36
N MET A 66 -1.76 -17.68 -10.32
CA MET A 66 -1.82 -18.12 -8.93
C MET A 66 -3.25 -18.08 -8.40
N GLU A 67 -3.76 -19.23 -7.99
CA GLU A 67 -5.07 -19.33 -7.33
C GLU A 67 -4.94 -19.02 -5.84
N PHE A 68 -5.68 -18.01 -5.37
CA PHE A 68 -5.77 -17.63 -3.97
C PHE A 68 -7.01 -18.23 -3.31
N ALA A 69 -6.99 -18.39 -1.99
CA ALA A 69 -8.16 -18.93 -1.28
C ALA A 69 -9.27 -17.88 -1.14
N HIS A 70 -8.88 -16.61 -0.99
CA HIS A 70 -9.78 -15.46 -0.97
C HIS A 70 -8.97 -14.16 -1.05
N VAL A 71 -9.41 -13.21 -1.86
CA VAL A 71 -8.88 -11.85 -1.93
C VAL A 71 -9.96 -10.85 -1.48
N GLU A 72 -9.73 -10.27 -0.31
CA GLU A 72 -10.57 -9.23 0.27
C GLU A 72 -10.03 -7.85 -0.15
N GLY A 73 -10.82 -7.05 -0.83
CA GLY A 73 -10.45 -5.68 -1.18
C GLY A 73 -10.92 -4.66 -0.14
N HIS A 74 -10.07 -3.68 0.14
CA HIS A 74 -10.42 -2.53 0.96
C HIS A 74 -10.10 -1.24 0.19
N GLY A 75 -11.05 -0.30 0.13
CA GLY A 75 -10.81 1.00 -0.51
C GLY A 75 -11.87 2.04 -0.14
N MET A 76 -11.82 3.18 -0.83
CA MET A 76 -12.74 4.31 -0.62
C MET A 76 -13.67 4.57 -1.81
N ASN A 77 -13.51 3.86 -2.92
CA ASN A 77 -14.34 4.00 -4.11
C ASN A 77 -14.99 2.65 -4.48
N GLU A 78 -16.31 2.57 -4.35
CA GLU A 78 -17.08 1.33 -4.65
C GLU A 78 -17.04 0.96 -6.12
N GLU A 79 -17.09 1.93 -7.05
CA GLU A 79 -17.06 1.64 -8.48
C GLU A 79 -15.71 1.07 -8.94
N GLU A 80 -14.60 1.49 -8.32
CA GLU A 80 -13.28 0.92 -8.57
C GLU A 80 -13.22 -0.53 -8.07
N LEU A 81 -13.55 -0.76 -6.79
CA LEU A 81 -13.47 -2.10 -6.20
C LEU A 81 -14.41 -3.10 -6.91
N ALA A 82 -15.63 -2.67 -7.25
CA ALA A 82 -16.59 -3.51 -7.98
C ALA A 82 -16.12 -3.93 -9.37
N ARG A 83 -15.16 -3.21 -9.97
CA ARG A 83 -14.58 -3.56 -11.27
C ARG A 83 -13.30 -4.39 -11.17
N ASN A 84 -12.79 -4.64 -9.98
CA ASN A 84 -11.58 -5.43 -9.81
C ASN A 84 -11.91 -6.94 -9.94
N PRO A 85 -11.49 -7.60 -11.02
CA PRO A 85 -11.83 -9.00 -11.25
C PRO A 85 -11.04 -9.96 -10.33
N GLN A 86 -10.03 -9.46 -9.62
CA GLN A 86 -9.19 -10.26 -8.74
C GLN A 86 -9.69 -10.27 -7.29
N LEU A 87 -10.79 -9.57 -6.97
CA LEU A 87 -11.40 -9.56 -5.64
C LEU A 87 -12.56 -10.56 -5.56
N ASP A 88 -12.60 -11.33 -4.47
CA ASP A 88 -13.75 -12.17 -4.13
C ASP A 88 -14.84 -11.36 -3.41
N HIS A 89 -14.42 -10.38 -2.62
CA HIS A 89 -15.28 -9.46 -1.87
C HIS A 89 -14.54 -8.16 -1.59
N TYR A 90 -15.28 -7.09 -1.28
CA TYR A 90 -14.68 -5.83 -0.84
C TYR A 90 -15.54 -5.09 0.19
N PHE A 91 -14.91 -4.16 0.91
CA PHE A 91 -15.62 -3.24 1.79
C PHE A 91 -15.07 -1.81 1.67
N ILE A 92 -15.97 -0.85 1.85
CA ILE A 92 -15.63 0.59 1.86
C ILE A 92 -15.39 1.04 3.29
N HIS A 93 -14.21 1.60 3.53
CA HIS A 93 -13.84 2.07 4.86
C HIS A 93 -12.75 3.15 4.79
N ASP A 94 -12.85 4.16 5.64
CA ASP A 94 -11.85 5.22 5.72
C ASP A 94 -10.94 4.99 6.94
N LEU A 95 -9.71 4.53 6.67
CA LEU A 95 -8.70 4.28 7.70
C LEU A 95 -8.18 5.54 8.39
N ASN A 96 -8.35 6.73 7.80
CA ASN A 96 -7.99 8.00 8.42
C ASN A 96 -9.05 8.46 9.43
N GLN A 97 -10.31 8.02 9.28
CA GLN A 97 -11.38 8.25 10.26
C GLN A 97 -11.44 7.18 11.34
N ASN A 98 -11.33 5.91 10.94
CA ASN A 98 -11.32 4.78 11.86
C ASN A 98 -10.25 3.76 11.41
N PRO A 99 -9.12 3.63 12.10
CA PRO A 99 -8.07 2.70 11.69
C PRO A 99 -8.43 1.22 11.89
N GLN A 100 -9.50 0.91 12.64
CA GLN A 100 -9.90 -0.45 12.94
C GLN A 100 -10.57 -1.14 11.75
N PHE A 101 -10.00 -2.25 11.29
CA PHE A 101 -10.63 -3.06 10.23
C PHE A 101 -11.86 -3.79 10.76
N PRO A 102 -12.98 -3.83 10.02
CA PRO A 102 -14.14 -4.66 10.32
C PRO A 102 -13.89 -6.14 9.99
N LEU A 103 -12.72 -6.66 10.36
CA LEU A 103 -12.21 -7.98 10.01
C LEU A 103 -11.79 -8.73 11.28
N SER A 104 -11.97 -10.05 11.27
CA SER A 104 -11.58 -10.93 12.38
C SER A 104 -10.07 -11.00 12.59
N ASP A 105 -9.67 -11.18 13.85
CA ASP A 105 -8.29 -11.47 14.24
C ASP A 105 -7.75 -12.71 13.52
N GLN A 106 -6.46 -12.70 13.18
CA GLN A 106 -5.72 -13.87 12.71
C GLN A 106 -6.41 -14.65 11.57
N ASN A 107 -7.01 -13.92 10.62
CA ASN A 107 -7.75 -14.51 9.52
C ASN A 107 -7.00 -14.45 8.19
N PHE A 108 -6.02 -13.56 8.04
CA PHE A 108 -5.31 -13.32 6.78
C PHE A 108 -3.90 -13.90 6.77
N ASP A 109 -3.49 -14.45 5.64
CA ASP A 109 -2.13 -14.94 5.41
C ASP A 109 -1.23 -13.84 4.83
N ALA A 110 -1.82 -12.87 4.12
CA ALA A 110 -1.10 -11.71 3.60
C ALA A 110 -1.92 -10.41 3.64
N VAL A 111 -1.23 -9.29 3.81
CA VAL A 111 -1.77 -7.93 3.58
C VAL A 111 -0.89 -7.23 2.55
N LEU A 112 -1.51 -6.71 1.50
CA LEU A 112 -0.87 -6.00 0.41
C LEU A 112 -1.25 -4.53 0.46
N ASN A 113 -0.32 -3.64 0.13
CA ASN A 113 -0.61 -2.24 -0.14
C ASN A 113 0.21 -1.78 -1.34
N ALA A 114 -0.48 -1.44 -2.43
CA ALA A 114 0.14 -0.96 -3.65
C ALA A 114 -0.09 0.54 -3.80
N VAL A 115 1.00 1.31 -3.73
CA VAL A 115 1.07 2.74 -4.10
C VAL A 115 0.10 3.65 -3.35
N SER A 116 -0.23 3.32 -2.09
CA SER A 116 -1.24 4.04 -1.31
C SER A 116 -0.85 4.39 0.13
N ILE A 117 0.23 3.82 0.67
CA ILE A 117 0.65 4.05 2.06
C ILE A 117 0.88 5.53 2.43
N GLN A 118 1.24 6.35 1.44
CA GLN A 118 1.53 7.77 1.59
C GLN A 118 0.36 8.64 2.09
N TYR A 119 -0.86 8.11 2.10
CA TYR A 119 -2.07 8.85 2.48
C TYR A 119 -2.56 8.55 3.91
N LEU A 120 -1.97 7.57 4.61
CA LEU A 120 -2.37 7.23 5.97
C LEU A 120 -1.87 8.26 6.98
N GLN A 121 -2.78 8.90 7.69
CA GLN A 121 -2.47 9.85 8.77
C GLN A 121 -2.09 9.14 10.08
N TYR A 122 -2.57 7.91 10.30
CA TYR A 122 -2.32 7.11 11.50
C TYR A 122 -1.74 5.72 11.17
N PRO A 123 -0.60 5.66 10.45
CA PRO A 123 -0.03 4.40 9.99
C PRO A 123 0.31 3.46 11.14
N GLU A 124 0.73 3.96 12.31
CA GLU A 124 1.01 3.09 13.45
C GLU A 124 -0.25 2.37 13.99
N ALA A 125 -1.42 3.02 13.94
CA ALA A 125 -2.68 2.40 14.35
C ALA A 125 -3.16 1.39 13.31
N VAL A 126 -3.02 1.73 12.02
CA VAL A 126 -3.33 0.81 10.91
C VAL A 126 -2.41 -0.40 10.94
N PHE A 127 -1.11 -0.25 11.22
CA PHE A 127 -0.17 -1.37 11.31
C PHE A 127 -0.46 -2.28 12.51
N ALA A 128 -0.94 -1.72 13.63
CA ALA A 128 -1.39 -2.53 14.76
C ALA A 128 -2.61 -3.39 14.36
N GLU A 129 -3.49 -2.84 13.54
CA GLU A 129 -4.65 -3.55 12.99
C GLU A 129 -4.26 -4.59 11.93
N ILE A 130 -3.31 -4.27 11.05
CA ILE A 130 -2.69 -5.25 10.12
C ILE A 130 -2.12 -6.42 10.93
N HIS A 131 -1.37 -6.14 12.00
CA HIS A 131 -0.84 -7.17 12.88
C HIS A 131 -1.97 -8.02 13.48
N ARG A 132 -3.03 -7.39 14.03
CA ARG A 132 -4.19 -8.10 14.62
C ARG A 132 -4.83 -9.10 13.66
N ILE A 133 -5.10 -8.69 12.42
CA ILE A 133 -5.82 -9.51 11.43
C ILE A 133 -4.95 -10.59 10.77
N LEU A 134 -3.63 -10.44 10.77
CA LEU A 134 -2.72 -11.43 10.19
C LEU A 134 -2.60 -12.68 11.06
N LYS A 135 -2.48 -13.86 10.49
CA LYS A 135 -2.06 -15.07 11.21
C LYS A 135 -0.59 -14.97 11.62
N PRO A 136 -0.15 -15.70 12.67
CA PRO A 136 1.29 -15.90 12.90
C PRO A 136 1.97 -16.45 11.65
N GLY A 137 3.10 -15.86 11.26
CA GLY A 137 3.81 -16.13 10.01
C GLY A 137 3.24 -15.44 8.76
N GLY A 138 2.13 -14.71 8.87
CA GLY A 138 1.53 -13.96 7.77
C GLY A 138 2.40 -12.77 7.34
N VAL A 139 2.35 -12.42 6.05
CA VAL A 139 3.24 -11.44 5.42
C VAL A 139 2.54 -10.11 5.14
N VAL A 140 3.24 -8.99 5.31
CA VAL A 140 2.81 -7.67 4.82
C VAL A 140 3.75 -7.24 3.72
N ILE A 141 3.22 -6.77 2.61
CA ILE A 141 4.00 -6.21 1.49
C ILE A 141 3.47 -4.81 1.19
N VAL A 142 4.26 -3.78 1.52
CA VAL A 142 3.97 -2.39 1.20
C VAL A 142 4.86 -1.97 0.04
N SER A 143 4.27 -1.69 -1.12
CA SER A 143 4.96 -1.26 -2.32
C SER A 143 4.58 0.16 -2.71
N PHE A 144 5.53 0.94 -3.20
CA PHE A 144 5.29 2.34 -3.56
C PHE A 144 6.32 2.84 -4.57
N SER A 145 5.94 3.90 -5.28
CA SER A 145 6.81 4.67 -6.16
C SER A 145 6.97 6.11 -5.66
N ASN A 146 7.46 7.01 -6.51
CA ASN A 146 7.51 8.45 -6.26
C ASN A 146 6.21 9.18 -6.65
N ARG A 147 5.28 8.49 -7.35
CA ARG A 147 3.98 9.02 -7.74
C ARG A 147 3.01 9.13 -6.56
N MET A 148 2.28 10.23 -6.52
CA MET A 148 1.31 10.53 -5.47
C MET A 148 0.36 11.65 -5.87
N PHE A 149 -0.82 11.69 -5.26
CA PHE A 149 -1.64 12.90 -5.18
C PHE A 149 -1.01 13.83 -4.14
N PHE A 150 -0.20 14.78 -4.61
CA PHE A 150 0.63 15.61 -3.73
C PHE A 150 -0.18 16.34 -2.64
N GLU A 151 -1.37 16.83 -2.96
CA GLU A 151 -2.23 17.54 -2.01
C GLU A 151 -2.75 16.65 -0.85
N LYS A 152 -2.91 15.34 -1.12
CA LYS A 152 -3.48 14.36 -0.18
C LYS A 152 -2.44 13.52 0.56
N ALA A 153 -1.23 13.37 0.02
CA ALA A 153 -0.14 12.69 0.72
C ALA A 153 0.20 13.42 2.02
N ILE A 154 0.60 12.73 3.09
CA ILE A 154 0.94 13.39 4.38
C ILE A 154 2.30 14.10 4.33
N ALA A 155 2.54 15.08 5.20
CA ALA A 155 3.78 15.83 5.25
C ALA A 155 5.01 14.93 5.46
N ALA A 156 4.89 13.89 6.29
CA ALA A 156 5.93 12.89 6.51
C ALA A 156 6.40 12.20 5.23
N TRP A 157 5.53 12.10 4.22
CA TRP A 157 5.86 11.51 2.93
C TRP A 157 6.38 12.54 1.94
N ARG A 158 5.68 13.67 1.81
CA ARG A 158 5.98 14.74 0.84
C ARG A 158 7.35 15.36 1.08
N GLU A 159 7.69 15.62 2.34
CA GLU A 159 8.92 16.33 2.75
C GLU A 159 10.13 15.40 2.86
N ASN A 160 9.95 14.10 2.58
CA ASN A 160 10.97 13.08 2.78
C ASN A 160 11.62 12.63 1.46
N THR A 161 12.87 12.22 1.54
CA THR A 161 13.61 11.66 0.41
C THR A 161 13.09 10.25 0.08
N GLU A 162 13.43 9.72 -1.08
CA GLU A 162 13.06 8.34 -1.45
C GLU A 162 13.60 7.31 -0.45
N SER A 163 14.86 7.44 -0.04
CA SER A 163 15.45 6.58 1.00
C SER A 163 14.77 6.77 2.36
N GLY A 164 14.41 8.00 2.71
CA GLY A 164 13.73 8.29 3.96
C GLY A 164 12.28 7.79 3.97
N ARG A 165 11.61 7.65 2.83
CA ARG A 165 10.30 6.99 2.71
C ARG A 165 10.40 5.48 2.98
N ILE A 166 11.47 4.83 2.51
CA ILE A 166 11.74 3.42 2.84
C ILE A 166 11.90 3.25 4.36
N GLU A 167 12.75 4.07 4.98
CA GLU A 167 12.94 4.01 6.44
C GLU A 167 11.68 4.37 7.22
N LEU A 168 10.88 5.32 6.71
CA LEU A 168 9.58 5.66 7.29
C LEU A 168 8.63 4.46 7.33
N VAL A 169 8.52 3.70 6.24
CA VAL A 169 7.67 2.50 6.20
C VAL A 169 8.22 1.40 7.12
N LYS A 170 9.55 1.22 7.18
CA LYS A 170 10.17 0.31 8.17
C LYS A 170 9.83 0.72 9.60
N ASP A 171 9.82 2.03 9.89
CA ASP A 171 9.50 2.54 11.21
C ASP A 171 8.02 2.37 11.59
N TYR A 172 7.13 2.20 10.61
CA TYR A 172 5.74 1.78 10.86
C TYR A 172 5.67 0.33 11.31
N PHE A 173 6.41 -0.59 10.66
CA PHE A 173 6.55 -1.97 11.14
C PHE A 173 7.13 -2.02 12.56
N ARG A 174 8.24 -1.30 12.80
CA ARG A 174 8.89 -1.21 14.11
C ARG A 174 8.07 -0.47 15.17
N ALA A 175 6.95 0.18 14.80
CA ALA A 175 6.05 0.79 15.77
C ALA A 175 5.17 -0.24 16.50
N VAL A 176 5.09 -1.47 15.97
CA VAL A 176 4.23 -2.54 16.47
C VAL A 176 5.09 -3.73 16.84
N ASP A 177 5.02 -4.13 18.11
CA ASP A 177 5.68 -5.35 18.58
C ASP A 177 5.08 -6.57 17.88
N GLY A 178 5.93 -7.51 17.48
CA GLY A 178 5.49 -8.76 16.83
C GLY A 178 5.65 -8.79 15.31
N PHE A 179 6.16 -7.75 14.67
CA PHE A 179 6.70 -7.88 13.31
C PHE A 179 8.18 -8.30 13.32
N SER A 180 8.59 -9.05 12.30
CA SER A 180 10.00 -9.28 11.99
C SER A 180 10.72 -8.00 11.59
N GLU A 181 12.05 -8.02 11.63
CA GLU A 181 12.84 -6.90 11.08
C GLU A 181 12.47 -6.69 9.60
N PRO A 182 12.05 -5.48 9.20
CA PRO A 182 11.54 -5.25 7.86
C PRO A 182 12.65 -5.26 6.80
N GLU A 183 12.46 -6.08 5.78
CA GLU A 183 13.30 -6.12 4.58
C GLU A 183 12.85 -5.03 3.60
N ALA A 184 13.79 -4.41 2.88
CA ALA A 184 13.47 -3.44 1.83
C ALA A 184 14.07 -3.84 0.48
N ILE A 185 13.25 -3.71 -0.56
CA ILE A 185 13.65 -3.79 -1.96
C ILE A 185 13.64 -2.36 -2.50
N SER A 186 14.71 -1.99 -3.20
CA SER A 186 14.87 -0.69 -3.84
C SER A 186 15.43 -0.87 -5.23
N ARG A 187 14.72 -0.30 -6.22
CA ARG A 187 15.09 -0.22 -7.63
C ARG A 187 14.85 1.21 -8.08
N GLN A 188 15.91 2.00 -8.03
CA GLN A 188 15.87 3.39 -8.46
C GLN A 188 15.64 3.48 -9.96
N SER A 189 15.02 4.59 -10.40
CA SER A 189 14.92 4.86 -11.83
C SER A 189 16.31 5.05 -12.45
N SER A 190 16.47 4.61 -13.69
CA SER A 190 17.69 4.77 -14.47
C SER A 190 17.94 6.22 -14.91
N ILE A 191 16.98 7.12 -14.73
CA ILE A 191 17.08 8.54 -15.15
C ILE A 191 16.69 9.47 -14.00
N PRO A 192 17.39 10.61 -13.79
CA PRO A 192 17.02 11.62 -12.81
C PRO A 192 15.58 12.13 -12.96
N THR A 193 14.88 12.37 -11.84
CA THR A 193 13.46 12.77 -11.79
C THR A 193 13.15 14.03 -12.61
N PHE A 194 14.08 15.00 -12.68
CA PHE A 194 13.87 16.23 -13.47
C PHE A 194 13.82 15.96 -14.99
N LEU A 195 14.52 14.92 -15.46
CA LEU A 195 14.49 14.50 -16.86
C LEU A 195 13.22 13.69 -17.17
N GLN A 196 12.74 12.87 -16.23
CA GLN A 196 11.42 12.23 -16.35
C GLN A 196 10.29 13.26 -16.49
N MET A 197 10.30 14.32 -15.66
CA MET A 197 9.29 15.39 -15.73
C MET A 197 9.34 16.18 -17.05
N LEU A 198 10.47 16.17 -17.77
CA LEU A 198 10.62 16.78 -19.09
C LEU A 198 10.28 15.81 -20.25
N GLY A 199 9.66 14.67 -19.96
CA GLY A 199 9.30 13.65 -20.97
C GLY A 199 10.46 12.73 -21.36
N GLY A 200 11.58 12.77 -20.64
CA GLY A 200 12.66 11.80 -20.79
C GLY A 200 12.18 10.42 -20.33
N GLY A 201 12.10 9.47 -21.26
CA GLY A 201 11.64 8.11 -21.00
C GLY A 201 12.48 7.44 -19.91
N GLY A 202 11.92 7.31 -18.71
CA GLY A 202 12.49 6.55 -17.60
C GLY A 202 11.35 5.89 -16.84
N SER A 203 11.59 4.72 -16.28
CA SER A 203 10.57 3.98 -15.54
C SER A 203 10.38 4.53 -14.12
N ASP A 204 9.18 4.38 -13.60
CA ASP A 204 8.86 4.67 -12.21
C ASP A 204 9.79 3.84 -11.29
N PRO A 205 10.38 4.44 -10.24
CA PRO A 205 11.17 3.67 -9.28
C PRO A 205 10.27 2.70 -8.53
N PHE A 206 10.82 1.53 -8.17
CA PHE A 206 10.11 0.49 -7.43
C PHE A 206 10.73 0.31 -6.05
N TYR A 207 9.90 0.48 -5.02
CA TYR A 207 10.25 0.20 -3.64
C TYR A 207 9.24 -0.74 -3.02
N ALA A 208 9.70 -1.64 -2.17
CA ALA A 208 8.85 -2.45 -1.33
C ALA A 208 9.48 -2.63 0.06
N VAL A 209 8.65 -2.65 1.09
CA VAL A 209 9.04 -3.01 2.46
C VAL A 209 8.16 -4.17 2.92
N ILE A 210 8.80 -5.20 3.45
CA ILE A 210 8.20 -6.51 3.72
C ILE A 210 8.54 -6.92 5.14
N ALA A 211 7.54 -7.41 5.88
CA ALA A 211 7.75 -8.02 7.18
C ALA A 211 6.73 -9.15 7.40
N GLN A 212 7.03 -10.02 8.36
CA GLN A 212 6.13 -11.09 8.79
C GLN A 212 5.65 -10.85 10.22
N ARG A 213 4.44 -11.28 10.52
CA ARG A 213 3.97 -11.41 11.91
C ARG A 213 4.69 -12.60 12.57
N ILE A 214 5.29 -12.39 13.74
CA ILE A 214 5.96 -13.38 14.59
C ILE A 214 4.96 -14.02 15.56
#